data_AF-A0A4U0X9I8-F1
#
_entry.id   AF-A0A4U0X9I8-F1
#
_cell.length_a   1.000
_cell.length_b   1.000
_cell.length_c   1.000
_cell.angle_alpha   90.00
_cell.angle_beta   90.00
_cell.angle_gamma   90.00
#
_symmetry.space_group_name_H-M   'P 1'
#
loop_
_entity.id
_entity.type
_entity.pdbx_description
1 polymer ?
#
loop_
_entity_poly.entity_id
_entity_poly.type
_entity_poly.pdbx_seq_one_letter_code
_entity_poly.pdbx_strand_id
1 'polypeptide(L)'
;RSSSDASLNGQDWSEPGNKLASARWYPSAQTMADGTIFVASGSLNGLDPTVLKNNNPTYEILNAQGVSSGVSVPMEILVKNQPYYMYPFMHLLSDGSLFVFVSKSSELFNVATNTTLRTFADLPGDYRTYPNTGGSVLLPLSSANNWSPDVVVCGGGAYQDVTSPTDPSCGRIQPLATNAAWEMDSMPEGRVMVEGTLLADGTVIFLNGGNRGAQGFGLARNPTFEALIYDATKPLGQRWSTGASTNIARLYHSVALLLLDGTLMVTGSNLVAQPVLQPTADEPYVTDFRVEIYTPPYLQGANAKKRPAAVALSSKALKANGSTFTVSFTVPAGAQAAKVSLYHGGFVTHSVHMGHRMAFLDTAGWNAGNTSQTLTVTMPPNGNVAPPGPYVVYVVVDGVPAVGQFVQVS
;
A
#
# COMPACT_ATOMS: atom_id res chain seq x y z
N ARG A 1 -3.84 1.99 18.79
CA ARG A 1 -3.60 1.56 20.18
C ARG A 1 -2.35 0.69 20.19
N SER A 2 -1.36 0.98 21.03
CA SER A 2 -0.14 0.17 21.13
C SER A 2 -0.47 -1.19 21.74
N SER A 3 0.00 -2.26 21.08
CA SER A 3 -0.19 -3.64 21.53
C SER A 3 0.85 -4.08 22.55
N SER A 4 1.92 -3.30 22.74
CA SER A 4 3.02 -3.59 23.66
C SER A 4 3.02 -2.69 24.90
N ASP A 5 2.39 -1.51 24.82
CA ASP A 5 2.37 -0.54 25.90
C ASP A 5 1.07 0.28 25.87
N ALA A 6 0.15 -0.02 26.80
CA ALA A 6 -1.12 0.68 26.88
C ALA A 6 -0.99 2.16 27.26
N SER A 7 0.14 2.59 27.86
CA SER A 7 0.39 3.99 28.21
C SER A 7 0.54 4.88 26.98
N LEU A 8 0.88 4.30 25.81
CA LEU A 8 0.98 5.01 24.54
C LEU A 8 -0.39 5.26 23.86
N ASN A 9 -1.50 4.80 24.46
CA ASN A 9 -2.83 5.01 23.91
C ASN A 9 -3.37 6.40 24.26
N GLY A 10 -3.69 7.19 23.24
CA GLY A 10 -4.29 8.52 23.44
C GLY A 10 -3.28 9.56 23.94
N GLN A 11 -1.99 9.33 23.74
CA GLN A 11 -0.95 10.34 23.93
C GLN A 11 -1.07 11.44 22.87
N ASP A 12 -0.71 12.66 23.26
CA ASP A 12 -0.61 13.79 22.36
C ASP A 12 0.48 13.56 21.31
N TRP A 13 0.36 14.27 20.18
CA TRP A 13 1.43 14.35 19.22
C TRP A 13 2.67 14.99 19.86
N SER A 14 3.82 14.32 19.75
CA SER A 14 5.10 14.88 20.15
C SER A 14 5.77 15.51 18.94
N GLU A 15 5.96 16.83 18.98
CA GLU A 15 6.66 17.60 17.96
C GLU A 15 8.06 17.98 18.47
N PRO A 16 9.10 17.17 18.22
CA PRO A 16 10.45 17.39 18.76
C PRO A 16 11.18 18.60 18.15
N GLY A 17 10.50 19.40 17.32
CA GLY A 17 11.07 20.56 16.63
C GLY A 17 11.89 20.24 15.37
N ASN A 18 12.01 18.96 15.00
CA ASN A 18 12.63 18.55 13.74
C ASN A 18 11.83 19.11 12.57
N LYS A 19 12.53 19.65 11.56
CA LYS A 19 11.92 20.20 10.33
C LYS A 19 12.56 19.56 9.11
N LEU A 20 11.75 19.44 8.06
CA LEU A 20 12.23 19.13 6.73
C LEU A 20 13.11 20.28 6.19
N ALA A 21 14.02 19.95 5.28
CA ALA A 21 14.90 20.91 4.62
C ALA A 21 14.13 21.89 3.72
N SER A 22 12.97 21.48 3.22
CA SER A 22 12.07 22.31 2.42
C SER A 22 10.60 21.98 2.69
N ALA A 23 9.72 22.94 2.43
CA ALA A 23 8.28 22.74 2.60
C ALA A 23 7.75 21.70 1.61
N ARG A 24 6.87 20.81 2.07
CA ARG A 24 6.26 19.77 1.24
C ARG A 24 4.79 19.59 1.60
N TRP A 25 3.93 19.89 0.65
CA TRP A 25 2.51 19.55 0.64
C TRP A 25 2.31 18.37 -0.32
N TYR A 26 1.71 17.27 0.13
CA TYR A 26 1.57 16.01 -0.64
C TYR A 26 2.89 15.30 -1.05
N PRO A 27 3.88 15.14 -0.14
CA PRO A 27 5.01 14.25 -0.38
C PRO A 27 4.64 12.77 -0.19
N SER A 28 5.47 11.88 -0.73
CA SER A 28 5.49 10.47 -0.30
C SER A 28 6.70 10.19 0.58
N ALA A 29 6.58 9.23 1.50
CA ALA A 29 7.66 8.76 2.36
C ALA A 29 7.87 7.24 2.22
N GLN A 30 9.11 6.78 2.31
CA GLN A 30 9.45 5.35 2.27
C GLN A 30 10.56 5.05 3.28
N THR A 31 10.30 4.10 4.18
CA THR A 31 11.34 3.56 5.08
C THR A 31 12.30 2.68 4.28
N MET A 32 13.59 2.97 4.39
CA MET A 32 14.69 2.26 3.75
C MET A 32 15.16 1.08 4.60
N ALA A 33 16.04 0.25 4.04
CA ALA A 33 16.52 -0.97 4.68
C ALA A 33 17.27 -0.73 6.01
N ASP A 34 17.89 0.43 6.17
CA ASP A 34 18.62 0.86 7.36
C ASP A 34 17.75 1.69 8.34
N GLY A 35 16.46 1.83 8.06
CA GLY A 35 15.52 2.63 8.84
C GLY A 35 15.56 4.13 8.58
N THR A 36 16.41 4.61 7.67
CA THR A 36 16.28 5.99 7.16
C THR A 36 14.97 6.14 6.39
N ILE A 37 14.48 7.39 6.25
CA ILE A 37 13.22 7.69 5.59
C ILE A 37 13.52 8.56 4.38
N PHE A 38 13.19 8.04 3.19
CA PHE A 38 13.23 8.78 1.94
C PHE A 38 11.93 9.56 1.78
N VAL A 39 12.00 10.89 1.72
CA VAL A 39 10.83 11.77 1.55
C VAL A 39 10.97 12.53 0.23
N ALA A 40 9.99 12.42 -0.65
CA ALA A 40 10.08 12.98 -1.99
C ALA A 40 8.83 13.71 -2.44
N SER A 41 9.04 14.65 -3.36
CA SER A 41 8.02 15.44 -4.03
C SER A 41 7.28 16.41 -3.09
N GLY A 42 6.14 16.90 -3.56
CA GLY A 42 5.24 17.82 -2.88
C GLY A 42 5.29 19.25 -3.44
N SER A 43 4.39 20.09 -2.98
CA SER A 43 4.36 21.54 -3.28
C SER A 43 4.96 22.34 -2.11
N LEU A 44 5.59 23.46 -2.42
CA LEU A 44 6.12 24.40 -1.42
C LEU A 44 5.00 25.15 -0.67
N ASN A 45 3.81 25.26 -1.24
CA ASN A 45 2.75 26.15 -0.74
C ASN A 45 1.31 25.65 -0.98
N GLY A 46 1.12 24.49 -1.62
CA GLY A 46 -0.20 23.92 -1.91
C GLY A 46 -0.99 24.64 -3.01
N LEU A 47 -0.33 25.52 -3.77
CA LEU A 47 -0.93 26.26 -4.88
C LEU A 47 -0.83 25.46 -6.20
N ASP A 48 -1.36 26.05 -7.27
CA ASP A 48 -1.42 25.46 -8.62
C ASP A 48 -0.06 24.86 -9.06
N PRO A 49 -0.01 23.52 -9.29
CA PRO A 49 1.22 22.83 -9.66
C PRO A 49 1.64 23.06 -11.12
N THR A 50 0.83 23.70 -11.95
CA THR A 50 1.26 24.13 -13.30
C THR A 50 2.24 25.30 -13.22
N VAL A 51 2.25 26.04 -12.11
CA VAL A 51 3.20 27.13 -11.87
C VAL A 51 4.43 26.58 -11.14
N LEU A 52 5.49 26.28 -11.90
CA LEU A 52 6.69 25.56 -11.41
C LEU A 52 7.32 26.11 -10.11
N LYS A 53 7.19 27.42 -9.83
CA LYS A 53 7.70 28.03 -8.58
C LYS A 53 6.98 27.53 -7.30
N ASN A 54 5.80 26.93 -7.45
CA ASN A 54 5.04 26.34 -6.35
C ASN A 54 5.50 24.92 -6.02
N ASN A 55 6.35 24.32 -6.87
CA ASN A 55 6.64 22.90 -6.83
C ASN A 55 7.95 22.60 -6.11
N ASN A 56 8.00 21.43 -5.46
CA ASN A 56 9.19 20.90 -4.83
C ASN A 56 9.55 19.52 -5.44
N PRO A 57 10.15 19.48 -6.65
CA PRO A 57 10.54 18.23 -7.32
C PRO A 57 11.87 17.66 -6.78
N THR A 58 12.01 17.63 -5.45
CA THR A 58 13.22 17.16 -4.76
C THR A 58 12.90 15.98 -3.85
N TYR A 59 13.94 15.31 -3.35
CA TYR A 59 13.85 14.42 -2.20
C TYR A 59 14.78 14.87 -1.08
N GLU A 60 14.56 14.36 0.13
CA GLU A 60 15.49 14.44 1.26
C GLU A 60 15.47 13.13 2.06
N ILE A 61 16.48 12.95 2.91
CA ILE A 61 16.61 11.77 3.76
C ILE A 61 16.50 12.18 5.22
N LEU A 62 15.67 11.48 5.98
CA LEU A 62 15.63 11.57 7.43
C LEU A 62 16.32 10.35 8.04
N ASN A 63 16.96 10.52 9.20
CA ASN A 63 17.40 9.36 9.97
C ASN A 63 16.20 8.62 10.60
N ALA A 64 16.46 7.49 11.26
CA ALA A 64 15.42 6.67 11.90
C ALA A 64 14.63 7.39 13.02
N GLN A 65 15.11 8.55 13.49
CA GLN A 65 14.44 9.40 14.48
C GLN A 65 13.68 10.58 13.81
N GLY A 66 13.60 10.59 12.48
CA GLY A 66 12.90 11.65 11.73
C GLY A 66 13.67 12.98 11.67
N VAL A 67 14.98 12.98 11.93
CA VAL A 67 15.83 14.18 11.80
C VAL A 67 16.28 14.31 10.35
N SER A 68 15.97 15.44 9.70
CA SER A 68 16.38 15.72 8.33
C SER A 68 17.89 15.88 8.20
N SER A 69 18.43 15.44 7.05
CA SER A 69 19.79 15.76 6.63
C SER A 69 20.01 17.26 6.37
N GLY A 70 18.94 18.06 6.29
CA GLY A 70 18.98 19.48 5.96
C GLY A 70 19.21 19.75 4.46
N VAL A 71 19.22 18.71 3.63
CA VAL A 71 19.51 18.80 2.19
C VAL A 71 18.33 18.31 1.37
N SER A 72 17.79 19.19 0.51
CA SER A 72 16.82 18.81 -0.54
C SER A 72 17.52 18.68 -1.88
N VAL A 73 17.42 17.52 -2.50
CA VAL A 73 18.14 17.14 -3.73
C VAL A 73 17.16 17.04 -4.89
N PRO A 74 17.34 17.79 -5.99
CA PRO A 74 16.51 17.65 -7.19
C PRO A 74 16.49 16.21 -7.71
N MET A 75 15.31 15.73 -8.10
CA MET A 75 15.12 14.39 -8.65
C MET A 75 14.54 14.49 -10.05
N GLU A 76 15.27 14.03 -11.06
CA GLU A 76 14.94 14.27 -12.47
C GLU A 76 13.56 13.75 -12.86
N ILE A 77 13.16 12.57 -12.38
CA ILE A 77 11.82 12.01 -12.66
C ILE A 77 10.70 12.90 -12.11
N LEU A 78 10.92 13.59 -10.98
CA LEU A 78 9.95 14.52 -10.41
C LEU A 78 9.93 15.83 -11.22
N VAL A 79 11.09 16.32 -11.64
CA VAL A 79 11.21 17.55 -12.45
C VAL A 79 10.47 17.37 -13.78
N LYS A 80 10.72 16.26 -14.47
CA LYS A 80 10.16 15.95 -15.79
C LYS A 80 8.64 15.78 -15.79
N ASN A 81 8.07 15.25 -14.71
CA ASN A 81 6.67 14.84 -14.65
C ASN A 81 5.72 15.86 -13.99
N GLN A 82 6.16 17.11 -13.81
CA GLN A 82 5.27 18.19 -13.40
C GLN A 82 4.20 18.46 -14.49
N PRO A 83 2.93 18.74 -14.12
CA PRO A 83 2.42 18.95 -12.76
C PRO A 83 1.97 17.68 -12.02
N TYR A 84 1.99 16.49 -12.64
CA TYR A 84 1.52 15.23 -12.05
C TYR A 84 2.62 14.47 -11.31
N TYR A 85 3.27 15.14 -10.36
CA TYR A 85 4.46 14.62 -9.68
C TYR A 85 4.30 14.38 -8.17
N MET A 86 3.24 14.91 -7.56
CA MET A 86 2.95 14.75 -6.12
C MET A 86 2.46 13.34 -5.80
N TYR A 87 2.67 12.93 -4.54
CA TYR A 87 2.44 11.56 -4.08
C TYR A 87 2.96 10.47 -5.04
N PRO A 88 4.26 10.47 -5.39
CA PRO A 88 4.83 9.41 -6.22
C PRO A 88 4.69 8.04 -5.52
N PHE A 89 4.47 6.98 -6.30
CA PHE A 89 4.48 5.63 -5.74
C PHE A 89 5.91 5.16 -5.59
N MET A 90 6.29 4.74 -4.38
CA MET A 90 7.66 4.34 -4.06
C MET A 90 7.63 2.98 -3.39
N HIS A 91 8.41 2.04 -3.93
CA HIS A 91 8.53 0.68 -3.38
C HIS A 91 10.01 0.34 -3.20
N LEU A 92 10.41 0.01 -1.97
CA LEU A 92 11.76 -0.53 -1.70
C LEU A 92 11.86 -1.98 -2.17
N LEU A 93 12.80 -2.23 -3.07
CA LEU A 93 13.02 -3.53 -3.69
C LEU A 93 14.07 -4.36 -2.94
N SER A 94 14.13 -5.66 -3.25
CA SER A 94 14.99 -6.63 -2.56
C SER A 94 16.50 -6.39 -2.75
N ASP A 95 16.90 -5.68 -3.81
CA ASP A 95 18.28 -5.26 -4.05
C ASP A 95 18.65 -3.93 -3.34
N GLY A 96 17.70 -3.29 -2.68
CA GLY A 96 17.87 -2.01 -1.97
C GLY A 96 17.61 -0.77 -2.83
N SER A 97 17.32 -0.94 -4.13
CA SER A 97 16.87 0.17 -4.98
C SER A 97 15.42 0.56 -4.69
N LEU A 98 15.05 1.80 -5.03
CA LEU A 98 13.66 2.26 -5.03
C LEU A 98 13.08 2.15 -6.43
N PHE A 99 11.96 1.46 -6.58
CA PHE A 99 11.08 1.67 -7.72
C PHE A 99 10.25 2.92 -7.47
N VAL A 100 10.42 3.94 -8.31
CA VAL A 100 9.72 5.22 -8.22
C VAL A 100 8.83 5.37 -9.45
N PHE A 101 7.55 5.60 -9.24
CA PHE A 101 6.55 5.81 -10.29
C PHE A 101 5.92 7.19 -10.13
N VAL A 102 5.92 7.97 -11.22
CA VAL A 102 5.44 9.36 -11.26
C VAL A 102 4.71 9.59 -12.57
N SER A 103 3.50 10.14 -12.52
CA SER A 103 2.67 10.41 -13.70
C SER A 103 2.36 9.13 -14.48
N LYS A 104 3.19 8.80 -15.48
CA LYS A 104 3.18 7.52 -16.21
C LYS A 104 4.55 6.83 -16.25
N SER A 105 5.59 7.56 -15.87
CA SER A 105 6.97 7.13 -15.96
C SER A 105 7.39 6.41 -14.69
N SER A 106 8.36 5.51 -14.83
CA SER A 106 9.00 4.89 -13.68
C SER A 106 10.50 4.70 -13.87
N GLU A 107 11.19 4.58 -12.75
CA GLU A 107 12.63 4.29 -12.69
C GLU A 107 13.00 3.40 -11.51
N LEU A 108 14.16 2.75 -11.63
CA LEU A 108 14.93 2.26 -10.49
C LEU A 108 15.91 3.34 -10.06
N PHE A 109 15.83 3.74 -8.81
CA PHE A 109 16.64 4.79 -8.23
C PHE A 109 17.53 4.23 -7.12
N ASN A 110 18.82 4.57 -7.16
CA ASN A 110 19.76 4.28 -6.08
C ASN A 110 19.88 5.50 -5.18
N VAL A 111 19.34 5.39 -3.97
CA VAL A 111 19.32 6.46 -2.98
C VAL A 111 20.72 6.83 -2.49
N ALA A 112 21.62 5.85 -2.32
CA ALA A 112 22.95 6.07 -1.78
C ALA A 112 23.85 6.87 -2.74
N THR A 113 23.72 6.63 -4.04
CA THR A 113 24.51 7.32 -5.08
C THR A 113 23.78 8.50 -5.71
N ASN A 114 22.49 8.71 -5.40
CA ASN A 114 21.63 9.70 -6.06
C ASN A 114 21.63 9.52 -7.60
N THR A 115 21.37 8.29 -8.06
CA THR A 115 21.40 7.99 -9.50
C THR A 115 20.23 7.12 -9.94
N THR A 116 19.68 7.43 -11.11
CA THR A 116 18.79 6.54 -11.84
C THR A 116 19.59 5.35 -12.38
N LEU A 117 19.27 4.15 -11.93
CA LEU A 117 19.87 2.90 -12.40
C LEU A 117 19.26 2.44 -13.72
N ARG A 118 17.95 2.65 -13.89
CA ARG A 118 17.18 2.23 -15.06
C ARG A 118 15.90 3.03 -15.18
N THR A 119 15.54 3.42 -16.39
CA THR A 119 14.20 3.92 -16.72
C THR A 119 13.39 2.84 -17.44
N PHE A 120 12.08 2.92 -17.32
CA PHE A 120 11.16 2.01 -18.02
C PHE A 120 10.35 2.77 -19.06
N ALA A 121 9.73 2.05 -20.00
CA ALA A 121 8.71 2.63 -20.86
C ALA A 121 7.56 3.15 -20.00
N ASP A 122 6.94 4.25 -20.44
CA ASP A 122 5.74 4.75 -19.77
C ASP A 122 4.67 3.66 -19.72
N LEU A 123 3.97 3.59 -18.58
CA LEU A 123 2.80 2.74 -18.45
C LEU A 123 1.75 3.18 -19.47
N PRO A 124 1.25 2.28 -20.36
CA PRO A 124 0.15 2.60 -21.25
C PRO A 124 -1.10 3.08 -20.49
N GLY A 125 -1.90 3.94 -21.12
CA GLY A 125 -3.06 4.58 -20.50
C GLY A 125 -2.78 6.01 -20.02
N ASP A 126 -3.50 6.44 -18.99
CA ASP A 126 -3.50 7.80 -18.45
C ASP A 126 -2.59 7.95 -17.21
N TYR A 127 -2.63 9.14 -16.58
CA TYR A 127 -1.80 9.51 -15.44
C TYR A 127 -2.27 8.85 -14.14
N ARG A 128 -1.31 8.38 -13.33
CA ARG A 128 -1.61 7.56 -12.14
C ARG A 128 -1.31 8.23 -10.80
N THR A 129 -0.54 9.31 -10.76
CA THR A 129 -0.24 10.05 -9.52
C THR A 129 -1.21 11.21 -9.33
N TYR A 130 -1.12 11.88 -8.18
CA TYR A 130 -1.98 13.02 -7.85
C TYR A 130 -1.98 14.07 -8.98
N PRO A 131 -3.16 14.62 -9.36
CA PRO A 131 -4.49 14.42 -8.75
C PRO A 131 -5.33 13.32 -9.41
N ASN A 132 -4.79 12.61 -10.40
CA ASN A 132 -5.52 11.57 -11.13
C ASN A 132 -5.53 10.23 -10.39
N THR A 133 -4.56 10.02 -9.50
CA THR A 133 -4.43 8.98 -8.47
C THR A 133 -5.08 7.64 -8.78
N GLY A 134 -4.36 6.79 -9.50
CA GLY A 134 -4.53 5.34 -9.48
C GLY A 134 -4.02 4.73 -8.16
N GLY A 135 -3.95 3.41 -8.10
CA GLY A 135 -3.45 2.64 -6.97
C GLY A 135 -2.22 1.84 -7.35
N SER A 136 -1.24 1.74 -6.44
CA SER A 136 -0.04 0.93 -6.64
C SER A 136 0.21 -0.01 -5.48
N VAL A 137 0.56 -1.26 -5.79
CA VAL A 137 0.80 -2.32 -4.81
C VAL A 137 2.04 -3.11 -5.19
N LEU A 138 2.98 -3.23 -4.25
CA LEU A 138 4.03 -4.25 -4.29
C LEU A 138 3.42 -5.59 -3.86
N LEU A 139 3.38 -6.56 -4.78
CA LEU A 139 2.84 -7.89 -4.50
C LEU A 139 3.69 -8.63 -3.45
N PRO A 140 3.11 -9.65 -2.77
CA PRO A 140 3.82 -10.37 -1.71
C PRO A 140 5.17 -10.94 -2.19
N LEU A 141 6.23 -10.65 -1.44
CA LEU A 141 7.56 -11.17 -1.69
C LEU A 141 7.72 -12.59 -1.12
N SER A 142 8.56 -13.43 -1.72
CA SER A 142 8.82 -14.78 -1.21
C SER A 142 10.21 -15.27 -1.59
N SER A 143 10.81 -16.12 -0.76
CA SER A 143 12.05 -16.86 -1.08
C SER A 143 11.90 -17.73 -2.35
N ALA A 144 10.69 -18.20 -2.65
CA ALA A 144 10.40 -19.10 -3.77
C ALA A 144 10.76 -18.52 -5.14
N ASN A 145 10.77 -17.18 -5.26
CA ASN A 145 11.21 -16.46 -6.45
C ASN A 145 12.40 -15.53 -6.16
N ASN A 146 13.22 -15.88 -5.16
CA ASN A 146 14.36 -15.09 -4.70
C ASN A 146 14.00 -13.64 -4.34
N TRP A 147 12.83 -13.45 -3.71
CA TRP A 147 12.31 -12.14 -3.30
C TRP A 147 12.16 -11.15 -4.47
N SER A 148 11.91 -11.66 -5.68
CA SER A 148 11.72 -10.82 -6.86
C SER A 148 10.44 -9.98 -6.72
N PRO A 149 10.52 -8.64 -6.83
CA PRO A 149 9.38 -7.77 -6.68
C PRO A 149 8.51 -7.74 -7.93
N ASP A 150 7.20 -7.73 -7.71
CA ASP A 150 6.18 -7.46 -8.72
C ASP A 150 5.37 -6.25 -8.28
N VAL A 151 5.29 -5.21 -9.11
CA VAL A 151 4.52 -4.00 -8.83
C VAL A 151 3.33 -3.94 -9.77
N VAL A 152 2.15 -3.70 -9.22
CA VAL A 152 0.91 -3.46 -9.98
C VAL A 152 0.52 -2.00 -9.83
N VAL A 153 0.14 -1.34 -10.92
CA VAL A 153 -0.39 0.03 -10.95
C VAL A 153 -1.69 0.03 -11.76
N CYS A 154 -2.79 0.49 -11.18
CA CYS A 154 -4.13 0.43 -11.76
C CYS A 154 -4.86 1.75 -11.62
N GLY A 155 -5.78 2.05 -12.55
CA GLY A 155 -6.66 3.21 -12.42
C GLY A 155 -5.95 4.54 -12.67
N GLY A 156 -6.62 5.66 -12.48
CA GLY A 156 -6.10 6.97 -12.81
C GLY A 156 -7.06 7.75 -13.70
N GLY A 157 -6.56 8.82 -14.31
CA GLY A 157 -7.36 9.73 -15.12
C GLY A 157 -6.52 10.67 -15.96
N ALA A 158 -7.17 11.32 -16.92
CA ALA A 158 -6.48 12.07 -17.98
C ALA A 158 -6.08 13.49 -17.58
N TYR A 159 -6.88 14.17 -16.75
CA TYR A 159 -6.63 15.55 -16.31
C TYR A 159 -7.41 15.92 -15.04
N GLN A 160 -7.06 17.05 -14.42
CA GLN A 160 -7.70 17.53 -13.18
C GLN A 160 -8.94 18.38 -13.49
N ASP A 161 -10.07 17.72 -13.72
CA ASP A 161 -11.37 18.39 -13.92
C ASP A 161 -12.52 17.42 -13.64
N VAL A 162 -13.72 17.95 -13.39
CA VAL A 162 -14.94 17.16 -13.15
C VAL A 162 -15.35 16.29 -14.35
N THR A 163 -14.96 16.66 -15.57
CA THR A 163 -15.27 15.90 -16.78
C THR A 163 -14.24 14.82 -17.12
N SER A 164 -13.13 14.77 -16.39
CA SER A 164 -12.01 13.86 -16.68
C SER A 164 -12.47 12.40 -16.76
N PRO A 165 -12.16 11.67 -17.85
CA PRO A 165 -12.38 10.24 -17.91
C PRO A 165 -11.40 9.52 -16.98
N THR A 166 -11.82 8.36 -16.48
CA THR A 166 -10.97 7.49 -15.66
C THR A 166 -10.52 6.27 -16.44
N ASP A 167 -9.33 5.77 -16.13
CA ASP A 167 -8.68 4.69 -16.86
C ASP A 167 -8.94 3.32 -16.17
N PRO A 168 -9.41 2.28 -16.88
CA PRO A 168 -9.55 0.94 -16.31
C PRO A 168 -8.24 0.13 -16.29
N SER A 169 -7.23 0.56 -17.06
CA SER A 169 -6.04 -0.25 -17.31
C SER A 169 -5.16 -0.42 -16.08
N CYS A 170 -4.51 -1.58 -16.04
CA CYS A 170 -3.61 -2.02 -14.99
C CYS A 170 -2.32 -2.54 -15.61
N GLY A 171 -1.17 -2.05 -15.15
CA GLY A 171 0.13 -2.58 -15.53
C GLY A 171 0.79 -3.33 -14.37
N ARG A 172 1.30 -4.53 -14.65
CA ARG A 172 2.21 -5.27 -13.77
C ARG A 172 3.62 -5.20 -14.34
N ILE A 173 4.62 -4.97 -13.49
CA ILE A 173 6.04 -5.01 -13.88
C ILE A 173 6.89 -5.71 -12.82
N GLN A 174 7.88 -6.46 -13.28
CA GLN A 174 8.98 -6.98 -12.47
C GLN A 174 10.21 -6.09 -12.68
N PRO A 175 10.42 -5.05 -11.86
CA PRO A 175 11.40 -4.01 -12.18
C PRO A 175 12.85 -4.51 -12.15
N LEU A 176 13.14 -5.58 -11.38
CA LEU A 176 14.47 -6.21 -11.32
C LEU A 176 14.73 -7.23 -12.43
N ALA A 177 13.73 -7.55 -13.28
CA ALA A 177 13.94 -8.47 -14.39
C ALA A 177 14.80 -7.81 -15.48
N THR A 178 15.71 -8.56 -16.11
CA THR A 178 16.57 -8.04 -17.20
C THR A 178 15.75 -7.36 -18.30
N ASN A 179 14.64 -7.97 -18.70
CA ASN A 179 13.72 -7.44 -19.73
C ASN A 179 12.39 -6.98 -19.12
N ALA A 180 12.45 -6.20 -18.05
CA ALA A 180 11.28 -5.61 -17.41
C ALA A 180 10.42 -4.83 -18.43
N ALA A 181 9.15 -5.19 -18.51
CA ALA A 181 8.14 -4.55 -19.35
C ALA A 181 6.78 -4.61 -18.63
N TRP A 182 5.87 -3.72 -19.02
CA TRP A 182 4.51 -3.72 -18.51
C TRP A 182 3.69 -4.87 -19.12
N GLU A 183 3.17 -5.75 -18.29
CA GLU A 183 2.10 -6.69 -18.62
C GLU A 183 0.76 -6.01 -18.31
N MET A 184 -0.04 -5.75 -19.35
CA MET A 184 -1.28 -4.99 -19.23
C MET A 184 -2.49 -5.90 -19.01
N ASP A 185 -3.31 -5.55 -18.02
CA ASP A 185 -4.64 -6.09 -17.71
C ASP A 185 -5.63 -4.92 -17.56
N SER A 186 -6.88 -5.19 -17.19
CA SER A 186 -7.89 -4.16 -17.01
C SER A 186 -8.83 -4.50 -15.85
N MET A 187 -9.13 -3.49 -15.03
CA MET A 187 -10.31 -3.52 -14.17
C MET A 187 -11.59 -3.56 -15.03
N PRO A 188 -12.75 -3.96 -14.46
CA PRO A 188 -14.02 -3.96 -15.19
C PRO A 188 -14.43 -2.58 -15.71
N GLU A 189 -14.07 -1.52 -15.00
CA GLU A 189 -14.33 -0.13 -15.39
C GLU A 189 -13.22 0.81 -14.90
N GLY A 190 -13.21 2.04 -15.43
CA GLY A 190 -12.25 3.07 -15.04
C GLY A 190 -12.45 3.53 -13.61
N ARG A 191 -11.34 3.88 -12.93
CA ARG A 191 -11.42 4.31 -11.54
C ARG A 191 -10.29 5.28 -11.17
N VAL A 192 -10.62 6.42 -10.55
CA VAL A 192 -9.71 7.36 -9.85
C VAL A 192 -9.86 7.20 -8.35
N MET A 193 -8.84 7.58 -7.55
CA MET A 193 -8.78 7.42 -6.09
C MET A 193 -8.83 5.95 -5.68
N VAL A 194 -8.06 5.14 -6.40
CA VAL A 194 -8.08 3.70 -6.23
C VAL A 194 -7.30 3.32 -4.98
N GLU A 195 -8.01 2.78 -3.98
CA GLU A 195 -7.40 2.21 -2.77
C GLU A 195 -7.00 0.76 -3.02
N GLY A 196 -5.75 0.54 -3.42
CA GLY A 196 -5.16 -0.79 -3.60
C GLY A 196 -4.42 -1.24 -2.34
N THR A 197 -4.86 -2.33 -1.70
CA THR A 197 -4.19 -2.86 -0.50
C THR A 197 -4.20 -4.39 -0.44
N LEU A 198 -3.24 -4.98 0.27
CA LEU A 198 -3.09 -6.43 0.36
C LEU A 198 -4.03 -7.00 1.42
N LEU A 199 -4.61 -8.14 1.11
CA LEU A 199 -5.36 -8.95 2.06
C LEU A 199 -4.47 -10.04 2.67
N ALA A 200 -4.90 -10.64 3.78
CA ALA A 200 -4.06 -11.55 4.56
C ALA A 200 -3.57 -12.80 3.79
N ASP A 201 -4.31 -13.23 2.77
CA ASP A 201 -3.99 -14.35 1.88
C ASP A 201 -3.06 -13.98 0.70
N GLY A 202 -2.73 -12.68 0.56
CA GLY A 202 -1.87 -12.12 -0.48
C GLY A 202 -2.58 -11.71 -1.76
N THR A 203 -3.91 -11.87 -1.84
CA THR A 203 -4.70 -11.19 -2.87
C THR A 203 -4.71 -9.68 -2.62
N VAL A 204 -4.99 -8.89 -3.66
CA VAL A 204 -5.09 -7.43 -3.56
C VAL A 204 -6.55 -7.04 -3.66
N ILE A 205 -7.03 -6.19 -2.76
CA ILE A 205 -8.33 -5.55 -2.89
C ILE A 205 -8.14 -4.13 -3.42
N PHE A 206 -9.00 -3.76 -4.37
CA PHE A 206 -9.14 -2.44 -4.93
C PHE A 206 -10.54 -1.93 -4.61
N LEU A 207 -10.63 -0.86 -3.81
CA LEU A 207 -11.88 -0.27 -3.35
C LEU A 207 -11.85 1.25 -3.52
N ASN A 208 -12.95 1.90 -3.11
CA ASN A 208 -13.14 3.34 -3.15
C ASN A 208 -13.03 3.94 -4.55
N GLY A 209 -13.21 5.24 -4.63
CA GLY A 209 -13.01 6.01 -5.84
C GLY A 209 -14.26 6.29 -6.65
N GLY A 210 -14.03 6.88 -7.82
CA GLY A 210 -15.07 7.25 -8.77
C GLY A 210 -14.65 6.93 -10.19
N ASN A 211 -15.64 6.82 -11.08
CA ASN A 211 -15.49 6.53 -12.50
C ASN A 211 -15.43 7.82 -13.35
N ARG A 212 -15.37 8.99 -12.72
CA ARG A 212 -15.20 10.27 -13.41
C ARG A 212 -14.58 11.32 -12.49
N GLY A 213 -13.77 12.20 -13.07
CA GLY A 213 -13.17 13.33 -12.38
C GLY A 213 -11.76 13.06 -11.83
N ALA A 214 -11.36 13.85 -10.84
CA ALA A 214 -10.04 13.79 -10.21
C ALA A 214 -10.12 14.03 -8.69
N GLN A 215 -8.99 13.88 -8.00
CA GLN A 215 -8.86 14.18 -6.57
C GLN A 215 -8.96 15.68 -6.26
N GLY A 216 -9.57 15.98 -5.11
CA GLY A 216 -9.68 17.32 -4.56
C GLY A 216 -10.74 18.21 -5.21
N PHE A 217 -10.96 19.37 -4.59
CA PHE A 217 -11.75 20.48 -5.11
C PHE A 217 -13.14 20.12 -5.63
N GLY A 218 -13.79 19.10 -5.05
CA GLY A 218 -15.14 18.71 -5.48
C GLY A 218 -15.21 18.09 -6.89
N LEU A 219 -14.10 17.61 -7.46
CA LEU A 219 -14.05 17.21 -8.87
C LEU A 219 -14.56 15.78 -9.14
N ALA A 220 -14.52 14.89 -8.16
CA ALA A 220 -14.91 13.50 -8.36
C ALA A 220 -16.43 13.33 -8.61
N ARG A 221 -16.79 12.45 -9.52
CA ARG A 221 -18.18 12.06 -9.88
C ARG A 221 -18.27 10.54 -10.04
N ASN A 222 -19.50 10.04 -10.08
CA ASN A 222 -19.84 8.62 -10.28
C ASN A 222 -19.04 7.67 -9.36
N PRO A 223 -19.29 7.66 -8.03
CA PRO A 223 -18.61 6.74 -7.11
C PRO A 223 -18.70 5.29 -7.57
N THR A 224 -17.59 4.57 -7.45
CA THR A 224 -17.55 3.11 -7.64
C THR A 224 -17.80 2.44 -6.30
N PHE A 225 -18.73 1.50 -6.26
CA PHE A 225 -19.27 0.97 -4.99
C PHE A 225 -18.77 -0.43 -4.66
N GLU A 226 -18.34 -1.17 -5.67
CA GLU A 226 -17.88 -2.55 -5.57
C GLU A 226 -16.41 -2.65 -5.17
N ALA A 227 -16.13 -3.59 -4.29
CA ALA A 227 -14.77 -4.09 -4.09
C ALA A 227 -14.37 -4.94 -5.30
N LEU A 228 -13.17 -4.70 -5.81
CA LEU A 228 -12.53 -5.54 -6.82
C LEU A 228 -11.41 -6.32 -6.15
N ILE A 229 -11.31 -7.62 -6.43
CA ILE A 229 -10.25 -8.49 -5.90
C ILE A 229 -9.38 -8.94 -7.07
N TYR A 230 -8.08 -8.69 -6.93
CA TYR A 230 -7.05 -9.06 -7.87
C TYR A 230 -6.20 -10.21 -7.32
N ASP A 231 -6.21 -11.33 -8.02
CA ASP A 231 -5.39 -12.52 -7.73
C ASP A 231 -4.28 -12.65 -8.78
N ALA A 232 -3.07 -12.23 -8.40
CA ALA A 232 -1.90 -12.25 -9.25
C ALA A 232 -1.41 -13.65 -9.66
N THR A 233 -1.94 -14.70 -9.01
CA THR A 233 -1.61 -16.10 -9.34
C THR A 233 -2.43 -16.62 -10.52
N LYS A 234 -3.51 -15.93 -10.89
CA LYS A 234 -4.32 -16.30 -12.05
C LYS A 234 -3.67 -15.86 -13.36
N PRO A 235 -3.95 -16.58 -14.47
CA PRO A 235 -3.57 -16.15 -15.80
C PRO A 235 -4.08 -14.75 -16.13
N LEU A 236 -3.36 -14.05 -17.02
CA LEU A 236 -3.79 -12.75 -17.54
C LEU A 236 -5.23 -12.80 -18.06
N GLY A 237 -6.04 -11.79 -17.73
CA GLY A 237 -7.46 -11.73 -18.09
C GLY A 237 -8.39 -12.54 -17.19
N GLN A 238 -7.86 -13.23 -16.18
CA GLN A 238 -8.63 -13.98 -15.17
C GLN A 238 -8.29 -13.55 -13.73
N ARG A 239 -7.57 -12.44 -13.57
CA ARG A 239 -7.06 -11.98 -12.26
C ARG A 239 -8.11 -11.23 -11.45
N TRP A 240 -9.15 -10.70 -12.09
CA TRP A 240 -10.15 -9.85 -11.46
C TRP A 240 -11.43 -10.60 -11.10
N SER A 241 -11.95 -10.29 -9.91
CA SER A 241 -13.29 -10.70 -9.47
C SER A 241 -13.95 -9.57 -8.69
N THR A 242 -15.28 -9.55 -8.68
CA THR A 242 -16.06 -8.55 -7.95
C THR A 242 -16.51 -9.11 -6.60
N GLY A 243 -16.21 -8.37 -5.54
CA GLY A 243 -16.62 -8.65 -4.16
C GLY A 243 -17.96 -7.98 -3.81
N ALA A 244 -18.15 -7.69 -2.52
CA ALA A 244 -19.35 -6.98 -2.06
C ALA A 244 -19.30 -5.49 -2.44
N SER A 245 -20.47 -4.85 -2.48
CA SER A 245 -20.62 -3.42 -2.74
C SER A 245 -21.10 -2.68 -1.49
N THR A 246 -20.71 -1.40 -1.38
CA THR A 246 -21.25 -0.45 -0.40
C THR A 246 -22.28 0.49 -1.06
N ASN A 247 -22.98 1.29 -0.26
CA ASN A 247 -23.76 2.44 -0.72
C ASN A 247 -23.15 3.77 -0.25
N ILE A 248 -21.94 3.75 0.33
CA ILE A 248 -21.21 4.93 0.79
C ILE A 248 -20.20 5.35 -0.27
N ALA A 249 -20.29 6.60 -0.72
CA ALA A 249 -19.35 7.17 -1.67
C ALA A 249 -18.01 7.46 -0.99
N ARG A 250 -17.03 6.57 -1.15
CA ARG A 250 -15.67 6.74 -0.62
C ARG A 250 -14.78 7.39 -1.69
N LEU A 251 -14.77 8.72 -1.77
CA LEU A 251 -14.02 9.48 -2.77
C LEU A 251 -12.73 10.05 -2.16
N TYR A 252 -12.41 11.31 -2.43
CA TYR A 252 -11.19 11.96 -1.93
C TYR A 252 -11.15 11.94 -0.39
N HIS A 253 -9.94 11.87 0.17
CA HIS A 253 -9.69 11.68 1.62
C HIS A 253 -10.34 10.43 2.24
N SER A 254 -10.75 9.45 1.44
CA SER A 254 -11.01 8.10 1.95
C SER A 254 -9.72 7.30 2.09
N VAL A 255 -9.72 6.27 2.94
CA VAL A 255 -8.62 5.33 3.13
C VAL A 255 -9.13 3.92 3.41
N ALA A 256 -8.29 2.92 3.17
CA ALA A 256 -8.52 1.53 3.56
C ALA A 256 -7.31 0.92 4.30
N LEU A 257 -7.53 0.04 5.28
CA LEU A 257 -6.43 -0.63 6.01
C LEU A 257 -6.82 -2.03 6.50
N LEU A 258 -5.94 -3.01 6.34
CA LEU A 258 -6.12 -4.38 6.86
C LEU A 258 -5.97 -4.42 8.38
N LEU A 259 -6.98 -4.97 9.06
CA LEU A 259 -7.04 -5.13 10.50
C LEU A 259 -6.54 -6.50 10.94
N LEU A 260 -6.15 -6.61 12.23
CA LEU A 260 -5.64 -7.84 12.82
C LEU A 260 -6.60 -9.03 12.71
N ASP A 261 -7.91 -8.79 12.69
CA ASP A 261 -8.89 -9.86 12.52
C ASP A 261 -9.06 -10.29 11.05
N GLY A 262 -8.21 -9.81 10.14
CA GLY A 262 -8.25 -10.11 8.72
C GLY A 262 -9.37 -9.39 7.96
N THR A 263 -10.14 -8.52 8.60
CA THR A 263 -11.09 -7.63 7.91
C THR A 263 -10.39 -6.35 7.46
N LEU A 264 -11.06 -5.55 6.62
CA LEU A 264 -10.53 -4.27 6.14
C LEU A 264 -11.36 -3.12 6.68
N MET A 265 -10.72 -2.17 7.36
CA MET A 265 -11.34 -0.91 7.73
C MET A 265 -11.39 0.02 6.53
N VAL A 266 -12.55 0.64 6.29
CA VAL A 266 -12.76 1.65 5.25
C VAL A 266 -13.36 2.90 5.90
N THR A 267 -12.77 4.06 5.68
CA THR A 267 -13.22 5.30 6.33
C THR A 267 -12.98 6.55 5.48
N GLY A 268 -13.55 7.66 5.95
CA GLY A 268 -13.56 8.96 5.31
C GLY A 268 -14.57 9.06 4.17
N SER A 269 -14.93 10.28 3.83
CA SER A 269 -14.49 10.91 2.59
C SER A 269 -14.74 12.41 2.70
N ASN A 270 -13.90 13.23 2.07
CA ASN A 270 -14.14 14.66 1.96
C ASN A 270 -13.54 15.15 0.64
N LEU A 271 -14.35 15.77 -0.22
CA LEU A 271 -13.88 16.22 -1.53
C LEU A 271 -13.29 17.63 -1.52
N VAL A 272 -13.44 18.37 -0.41
CA VAL A 272 -13.11 19.78 -0.31
C VAL A 272 -12.32 20.10 0.96
N ALA A 273 -11.85 21.35 1.11
CA ALA A 273 -10.93 21.71 2.18
C ALA A 273 -11.57 21.74 3.59
N GLN A 274 -12.89 21.94 3.69
CA GLN A 274 -13.62 22.02 4.96
C GLN A 274 -14.77 21.02 4.97
N PRO A 275 -15.19 20.51 6.14
CA PRO A 275 -16.31 19.58 6.19
C PRO A 275 -17.60 20.17 5.62
N VAL A 276 -18.23 19.45 4.70
CA VAL A 276 -19.54 19.76 4.12
C VAL A 276 -20.55 18.79 4.70
N LEU A 277 -21.60 19.30 5.34
CA LEU A 277 -22.59 18.48 6.05
C LEU A 277 -23.92 18.34 5.31
N GLN A 278 -24.12 19.10 4.24
CA GLN A 278 -25.35 19.11 3.45
C GLN A 278 -24.99 19.10 1.96
N PRO A 279 -25.62 18.24 1.13
CA PRO A 279 -25.31 18.18 -0.28
C PRO A 279 -25.84 19.41 -1.00
N THR A 280 -25.12 19.86 -2.02
CA THR A 280 -25.56 20.88 -2.97
C THR A 280 -25.50 20.31 -4.39
N ALA A 281 -25.97 21.07 -5.39
CA ALA A 281 -25.83 20.65 -6.79
C ALA A 281 -24.35 20.55 -7.23
N ASP A 282 -23.50 21.43 -6.70
CA ASP A 282 -22.07 21.47 -7.03
C ASP A 282 -21.26 20.47 -6.19
N GLU A 283 -21.73 20.19 -4.97
CA GLU A 283 -21.12 19.26 -4.00
C GLU A 283 -22.13 18.18 -3.56
N PRO A 284 -22.42 17.19 -4.43
CA PRO A 284 -23.41 16.16 -4.13
C PRO A 284 -22.94 15.13 -3.09
N TYR A 285 -21.64 15.08 -2.78
CA TYR A 285 -21.03 14.14 -1.83
C TYR A 285 -20.52 14.88 -0.60
N VAL A 286 -21.24 14.75 0.51
CA VAL A 286 -20.90 15.35 1.80
C VAL A 286 -19.71 14.67 2.46
N THR A 287 -19.14 15.31 3.47
CA THR A 287 -18.11 14.71 4.32
C THR A 287 -18.67 13.51 5.08
N ASP A 288 -18.02 12.36 4.93
CA ASP A 288 -18.43 11.10 5.57
C ASP A 288 -17.51 10.73 6.74
N PHE A 289 -18.11 10.64 7.93
CA PHE A 289 -17.43 10.29 9.19
C PHE A 289 -17.62 8.82 9.58
N ARG A 290 -18.40 8.04 8.81
CA ARG A 290 -18.70 6.65 9.13
C ARG A 290 -17.51 5.78 8.81
N VAL A 291 -17.31 4.74 9.62
CA VAL A 291 -16.34 3.67 9.38
C VAL A 291 -17.10 2.42 8.95
N GLU A 292 -16.63 1.76 7.89
CA GLU A 292 -17.10 0.45 7.45
C GLU A 292 -16.03 -0.60 7.70
N ILE A 293 -16.49 -1.84 7.89
CA ILE A 293 -15.63 -3.03 7.91
C ILE A 293 -16.02 -3.91 6.72
N TYR A 294 -15.11 -4.05 5.76
CA TYR A 294 -15.26 -5.03 4.69
C TYR A 294 -14.72 -6.38 5.17
N THR A 295 -15.56 -7.41 5.07
CA THR A 295 -15.19 -8.80 5.42
C THR A 295 -14.81 -9.55 4.16
N PRO A 296 -13.53 -9.91 3.92
CA PRO A 296 -13.12 -10.57 2.68
C PRO A 296 -13.67 -12.00 2.52
N PRO A 297 -13.70 -12.57 1.29
CA PRO A 297 -14.25 -13.90 1.03
C PRO A 297 -13.67 -15.02 1.92
N TYR A 298 -12.41 -14.91 2.34
CA TYR A 298 -11.80 -15.87 3.25
C TYR A 298 -12.38 -15.87 4.67
N LEU A 299 -13.21 -14.89 5.06
CA LEU A 299 -13.93 -14.87 6.35
C LEU A 299 -15.44 -15.09 6.21
N GLN A 300 -15.94 -15.37 5.00
CA GLN A 300 -17.37 -15.49 4.75
C GLN A 300 -17.86 -16.95 4.67
N GLY A 301 -19.17 -17.14 4.82
CA GLY A 301 -19.82 -18.44 4.63
C GLY A 301 -19.21 -19.56 5.46
N ALA A 302 -18.84 -20.67 4.81
CA ALA A 302 -18.22 -21.80 5.47
C ALA A 302 -16.81 -21.49 6.04
N ASN A 303 -16.10 -20.51 5.46
CA ASN A 303 -14.76 -20.14 5.91
C ASN A 303 -14.76 -19.40 7.25
N ALA A 304 -15.85 -18.72 7.60
CA ALA A 304 -16.02 -18.05 8.89
C ALA A 304 -15.79 -18.99 10.10
N LYS A 305 -16.06 -20.29 9.91
CA LYS A 305 -15.91 -21.34 10.95
C LYS A 305 -14.58 -22.11 10.87
N LYS A 306 -13.70 -21.77 9.91
CA LYS A 306 -12.43 -22.46 9.66
C LYS A 306 -11.21 -21.70 10.15
N ARG A 307 -11.41 -20.59 10.86
CA ARG A 307 -10.31 -19.72 11.32
C ARG A 307 -9.38 -20.49 12.27
N PRO A 308 -8.06 -20.47 12.03
CA PRO A 308 -7.11 -20.91 13.04
C PRO A 308 -7.18 -20.03 14.29
N ALA A 309 -6.88 -20.61 15.44
CA ALA A 309 -7.01 -19.95 16.74
C ALA A 309 -5.79 -20.19 17.63
N ALA A 310 -5.76 -19.50 18.79
CA ALA A 310 -4.71 -19.63 19.80
C ALA A 310 -3.29 -19.43 19.24
N VAL A 311 -3.10 -18.45 18.35
CA VAL A 311 -1.79 -18.14 17.79
C VAL A 311 -0.87 -17.58 18.87
N ALA A 312 0.28 -18.21 19.06
CA ALA A 312 1.34 -17.76 19.95
C ALA A 312 2.69 -17.78 19.24
N LEU A 313 3.43 -16.68 19.35
CA LEU A 313 4.78 -16.55 18.80
C LEU A 313 5.81 -16.74 19.91
N SER A 314 6.92 -17.42 19.62
CA SER A 314 8.04 -17.53 20.57
C SER A 314 8.75 -16.20 20.83
N SER A 315 8.63 -15.24 19.90
CA SER A 315 9.14 -13.87 20.05
C SER A 315 8.24 -12.89 19.29
N LYS A 316 8.14 -11.66 19.80
CA LYS A 316 7.57 -10.51 19.10
C LYS A 316 8.62 -9.50 18.61
N ALA A 317 9.88 -9.71 18.96
CA ALA A 317 11.02 -8.97 18.43
C ALA A 317 11.73 -9.86 17.42
N LEU A 318 11.50 -9.60 16.14
CA LEU A 318 11.99 -10.41 15.03
C LEU A 318 13.09 -9.65 14.28
N LYS A 319 14.02 -10.39 13.66
CA LYS A 319 15.14 -9.81 12.92
C LYS A 319 15.10 -10.22 11.47
N ALA A 320 15.19 -9.26 10.55
CA ALA A 320 15.30 -9.53 9.13
C ALA A 320 16.73 -9.93 8.77
N ASN A 321 17.16 -11.14 9.18
CA ASN A 321 18.52 -11.66 8.98
C ASN A 321 18.56 -13.19 8.75
N GLY A 322 17.44 -13.79 8.32
CA GLY A 322 17.32 -15.24 8.17
C GLY A 322 17.18 -16.02 9.50
N SER A 323 17.06 -15.32 10.64
CA SER A 323 16.76 -15.98 11.93
C SER A 323 15.40 -16.65 11.92
N THR A 324 15.22 -17.61 12.82
CA THR A 324 13.96 -18.35 12.95
C THR A 324 13.25 -18.04 14.27
N PHE A 325 11.93 -18.18 14.24
CA PHE A 325 11.08 -18.19 15.43
C PHE A 325 10.04 -19.31 15.27
N THR A 326 9.28 -19.63 16.32
CA THR A 326 8.19 -20.59 16.22
C THR A 326 6.84 -19.92 16.39
N VAL A 327 5.84 -20.42 15.67
CA VAL A 327 4.44 -20.07 15.83
C VAL A 327 3.65 -21.33 16.14
N SER A 328 2.97 -21.35 17.29
CA SER A 328 2.01 -22.40 17.63
C SER A 328 0.59 -21.89 17.49
N PHE A 329 -0.32 -22.76 17.06
CA PHE A 329 -1.72 -22.44 16.82
C PHE A 329 -2.56 -23.71 16.72
N THR A 330 -3.88 -23.54 16.71
CA THR A 330 -4.85 -24.62 16.50
C THR A 330 -5.59 -24.43 15.19
N VAL A 331 -5.95 -25.54 14.54
CA VAL A 331 -6.65 -25.57 13.26
C VAL A 331 -7.86 -26.50 13.32
N PRO A 332 -8.89 -26.28 12.45
CA PRO A 332 -9.95 -27.25 12.27
C PRO A 332 -9.42 -28.62 11.83
N ALA A 333 -10.13 -29.68 12.20
CA ALA A 333 -9.82 -31.03 11.71
C ALA A 333 -9.89 -31.08 10.17
N GLY A 334 -8.91 -31.75 9.56
CA GLY A 334 -8.81 -31.88 8.10
C GLY A 334 -8.15 -30.70 7.39
N ALA A 335 -7.60 -29.72 8.12
CA ALA A 335 -6.75 -28.69 7.53
C ALA A 335 -5.57 -29.29 6.76
N GLN A 336 -5.22 -28.72 5.60
CA GLN A 336 -4.25 -29.30 4.67
C GLN A 336 -2.90 -28.60 4.69
N ALA A 337 -2.89 -27.27 4.71
CA ALA A 337 -1.67 -26.50 4.68
C ALA A 337 -1.80 -25.15 5.40
N ALA A 338 -0.66 -24.66 5.87
CA ALA A 338 -0.52 -23.33 6.45
C ALA A 338 0.51 -22.51 5.69
N LYS A 339 0.29 -21.20 5.64
CA LYS A 339 1.24 -20.17 5.23
C LYS A 339 1.39 -19.16 6.36
N VAL A 340 2.55 -18.54 6.47
CA VAL A 340 2.78 -17.43 7.38
C VAL A 340 3.13 -16.20 6.57
N SER A 341 2.33 -15.14 6.70
CA SER A 341 2.61 -13.84 6.07
C SER A 341 3.07 -12.82 7.11
N LEU A 342 4.07 -12.03 6.73
CA LEU A 342 4.58 -10.88 7.45
C LEU A 342 4.10 -9.63 6.71
N TYR A 343 3.18 -8.88 7.32
CA TYR A 343 2.48 -7.75 6.72
C TYR A 343 2.88 -6.44 7.38
N HIS A 344 3.19 -5.42 6.59
CA HIS A 344 3.34 -4.05 7.05
C HIS A 344 2.28 -3.20 6.35
N GLY A 345 1.34 -2.64 7.12
CA GLY A 345 0.30 -1.76 6.58
C GLY A 345 0.80 -0.39 6.13
N GLY A 346 2.00 0.01 6.59
CA GLY A 346 2.57 1.31 6.26
C GLY A 346 1.69 2.47 6.74
N PHE A 347 1.68 3.55 5.95
CA PHE A 347 0.84 4.72 6.16
C PHE A 347 -0.01 4.98 4.91
N VAL A 348 -1.30 5.25 5.09
CA VAL A 348 -2.23 5.47 3.99
C VAL A 348 -2.88 6.85 4.08
N THR A 349 -2.85 7.58 2.97
CA THR A 349 -3.64 8.79 2.78
C THR A 349 -3.80 9.07 1.29
N HIS A 350 -4.88 9.74 0.89
CA HIS A 350 -5.08 10.18 -0.49
C HIS A 350 -4.94 9.04 -1.52
N SER A 351 -5.36 7.81 -1.19
CA SER A 351 -5.19 6.61 -2.03
C SER A 351 -3.74 6.16 -2.27
N VAL A 352 -2.80 6.62 -1.45
CA VAL A 352 -1.39 6.23 -1.51
C VAL A 352 -1.01 5.46 -0.25
N HIS A 353 -0.61 4.20 -0.44
CA HIS A 353 -0.13 3.29 0.61
C HIS A 353 1.39 3.31 0.67
N MET A 354 1.94 4.13 1.57
CA MET A 354 3.38 4.34 1.73
C MET A 354 4.01 3.27 2.63
N GLY A 355 5.05 2.59 2.13
CA GLY A 355 5.74 1.51 2.85
C GLY A 355 4.97 0.19 2.92
N HIS A 356 3.70 0.15 2.49
CA HIS A 356 2.85 -1.02 2.51
C HIS A 356 3.48 -2.21 1.78
N ARG A 357 3.61 -3.35 2.47
CA ARG A 357 4.24 -4.56 1.90
C ARG A 357 3.84 -5.84 2.62
N MET A 358 4.04 -6.96 1.95
CA MET A 358 3.89 -8.30 2.51
C MET A 358 5.03 -9.23 2.08
N ALA A 359 5.42 -10.14 2.96
CA ALA A 359 6.31 -11.25 2.67
C ALA A 359 5.67 -12.57 3.11
N PHE A 360 5.69 -13.59 2.25
CA PHE A 360 5.42 -14.97 2.65
C PHE A 360 6.70 -15.58 3.19
N LEU A 361 6.67 -15.99 4.46
CA LEU A 361 7.81 -16.54 5.17
C LEU A 361 7.93 -18.04 4.94
N ASP A 362 9.17 -18.54 4.93
CA ASP A 362 9.41 -19.98 4.85
C ASP A 362 8.99 -20.66 6.15
N THR A 363 8.33 -21.81 6.03
CA THR A 363 7.82 -22.56 7.18
C THR A 363 8.20 -24.02 7.10
N ALA A 364 8.51 -24.62 8.26
CA ALA A 364 8.73 -26.06 8.40
C ALA A 364 7.95 -26.61 9.61
N GLY A 365 7.68 -27.91 9.60
CA GLY A 365 7.07 -28.61 10.75
C GLY A 365 5.54 -28.73 10.72
N TRP A 366 4.89 -28.52 9.58
CA TRP A 366 3.46 -28.81 9.43
C TRP A 366 3.18 -30.29 9.70
N ASN A 367 2.22 -30.57 10.57
CA ASN A 367 1.85 -31.93 10.97
C ASN A 367 0.45 -32.28 10.46
N ALA A 368 0.37 -32.87 9.27
CA ALA A 368 -0.90 -33.20 8.63
C ALA A 368 -1.77 -34.10 9.52
N GLY A 369 -3.07 -33.78 9.60
CA GLY A 369 -4.04 -34.52 10.42
C GLY A 369 -4.07 -34.14 11.89
N ASN A 370 -3.10 -33.34 12.39
CA ASN A 370 -3.14 -32.81 13.75
C ASN A 370 -3.87 -31.46 13.80
N THR A 371 -4.61 -31.20 14.88
CA THR A 371 -5.29 -29.92 15.11
C THR A 371 -4.42 -28.92 15.87
N SER A 372 -3.37 -29.37 16.55
CA SER A 372 -2.38 -28.51 17.20
C SER A 372 -1.12 -28.47 16.35
N GLN A 373 -0.71 -27.28 15.94
CA GLN A 373 0.38 -27.05 15.02
C GLN A 373 1.46 -26.19 15.69
N THR A 374 2.71 -26.47 15.37
CA THR A 374 3.86 -25.62 15.69
C THR A 374 4.75 -25.56 14.46
N LEU A 375 4.88 -24.39 13.86
CA LEU A 375 5.74 -24.17 12.71
C LEU A 375 7.01 -23.45 13.14
N THR A 376 8.15 -23.88 12.61
CA THR A 376 9.36 -23.06 12.56
C THR A 376 9.26 -22.14 11.36
N VAL A 377 9.44 -20.84 11.58
CA VAL A 377 9.30 -19.79 10.56
C VAL A 377 10.63 -19.08 10.39
N THR A 378 11.07 -18.89 9.15
CA THR A 378 12.32 -18.19 8.82
C THR A 378 12.03 -16.76 8.40
N MET A 379 12.70 -15.79 9.03
CA MET A 379 12.60 -14.38 8.69
C MET A 379 13.28 -14.06 7.35
N PRO A 380 12.89 -12.97 6.68
CA PRO A 380 13.57 -12.50 5.47
C PRO A 380 15.07 -12.27 5.70
N PRO A 381 15.89 -12.31 4.63
CA PRO A 381 17.34 -12.31 4.76
C PRO A 381 17.94 -10.95 5.17
N ASN A 382 17.24 -9.85 4.93
CA ASN A 382 17.75 -8.49 5.18
C ASN A 382 16.61 -7.44 5.24
N GLY A 383 16.98 -6.22 5.63
CA GLY A 383 16.11 -5.06 5.68
C GLY A 383 15.58 -4.56 4.33
N ASN A 384 16.13 -4.98 3.18
CA ASN A 384 15.56 -4.60 1.88
C ASN A 384 14.18 -5.26 1.69
N VAL A 385 14.07 -6.54 2.09
CA VAL A 385 12.84 -7.31 2.01
C VAL A 385 11.86 -6.95 3.13
N ALA A 386 12.37 -6.75 4.36
CA ALA A 386 11.56 -6.35 5.52
C ALA A 386 12.28 -5.25 6.32
N PRO A 387 12.13 -3.97 5.93
CA PRO A 387 12.66 -2.81 6.65
C PRO A 387 12.26 -2.79 8.11
N PRO A 388 13.04 -2.16 8.98
CA PRO A 388 12.69 -2.05 10.39
C PRO A 388 11.36 -1.32 10.57
N GLY A 389 10.51 -1.83 11.47
CA GLY A 389 9.18 -1.27 11.70
C GLY A 389 8.21 -2.23 12.38
N PRO A 390 6.98 -1.78 12.67
CA PRO A 390 5.92 -2.62 13.20
C PRO A 390 5.28 -3.47 12.08
N TYR A 391 5.17 -4.78 12.29
CA TYR A 391 4.53 -5.71 11.35
C TYR A 391 3.44 -6.51 12.05
N VAL A 392 2.65 -7.21 11.26
CA VAL A 392 1.69 -8.22 11.70
C VAL A 392 2.07 -9.55 11.09
N VAL A 393 2.18 -10.58 11.92
CA VAL A 393 2.28 -11.98 11.48
C VAL A 393 0.87 -12.56 11.39
N TYR A 394 0.46 -12.99 10.20
CA TYR A 394 -0.76 -13.78 10.01
C TYR A 394 -0.41 -15.24 9.73
N VAL A 395 -1.09 -16.15 10.42
CA VAL A 395 -1.13 -17.57 10.05
C VAL A 395 -2.37 -17.78 9.18
N VAL A 396 -2.18 -18.27 7.96
CA VAL A 396 -3.24 -18.50 6.99
C VAL A 396 -3.32 -19.98 6.69
N VAL A 397 -4.44 -20.63 7.03
CA VAL A 397 -4.63 -22.07 6.85
C VAL A 397 -5.72 -22.29 5.82
N ASP A 398 -5.38 -22.99 4.73
CA ASP A 398 -6.29 -23.25 3.61
C ASP A 398 -7.02 -21.98 3.11
N GLY A 399 -6.29 -20.86 3.08
CA GLY A 399 -6.79 -19.54 2.66
C GLY A 399 -7.47 -18.72 3.76
N VAL A 400 -7.67 -19.25 4.97
CA VAL A 400 -8.36 -18.56 6.07
C VAL A 400 -7.36 -18.02 7.11
N PRO A 401 -7.31 -16.70 7.36
CA PRO A 401 -6.39 -16.12 8.32
C PRO A 401 -6.88 -16.23 9.77
N ALA A 402 -5.93 -16.54 10.67
CA ALA A 402 -6.07 -16.33 12.10
C ALA A 402 -6.13 -14.83 12.45
N VAL A 403 -6.34 -14.50 13.73
CA VAL A 403 -6.10 -13.14 14.21
C VAL A 403 -4.59 -12.88 14.24
N GLY A 404 -4.16 -11.85 13.50
CA GLY A 404 -2.77 -11.45 13.34
C GLY A 404 -2.12 -11.01 14.64
N GLN A 405 -0.82 -11.23 14.73
CA GLN A 405 0.00 -10.90 15.90
C GLN A 405 0.97 -9.76 15.57
N PHE A 406 0.88 -8.65 16.30
CA PHE A 406 1.85 -7.56 16.17
C PHE A 406 3.25 -8.02 16.59
N VAL A 407 4.24 -7.64 15.78
CA VAL A 407 5.67 -7.85 16.01
C VAL A 407 6.44 -6.59 15.63
N GLN A 408 7.63 -6.44 16.21
CA GLN A 408 8.60 -5.44 15.78
C GLN A 408 9.68 -6.15 14.97
N VAL A 409 9.97 -5.64 13.78
CA VAL A 409 11.10 -6.09 12.95
C VAL A 409 12.24 -5.09 13.10
N SER A 410 13.46 -5.62 13.21
CA SER A 410 14.73 -4.87 13.22
C SER A 410 15.73 -5.42 12.23
#